data_AF-A0AAV4IMN7-F1
#
_entry.id   AF-A0AAV4IMN7-F1
#
_cell.length_a   1.000
_cell.length_b   1.000
_cell.length_c   1.000
_cell.angle_alpha   90.00
_cell.angle_beta   90.00
_cell.angle_gamma   90.00
#
_symmetry.space_group_name_H-M   'P 1'
#
loop_
_entity.id
_entity.type
_entity.pdbx_description
1 polymer ?
#
loop_
_entity_poly.entity_id
_entity_poly.type
_entity_poly.pdbx_seq_one_letter_code
_entity_poly.pdbx_strand_id
1 'polypeptide(L)'
;MIYQPDYRGSGFLSLQVLFGEALAKYWLQKDGGNPDRVWFGAYIQRMPYPPYYFDPMVSVIQAVFPIFLMLSFLLTVIINTKNLVYEKERKLKESMKLMGLRSSALWVSWFVTFSIYLVPALAIYALLFGLNISSDTGPVLANTDATLFFVFLLCYGFALLTFCFMVSTFVQKANLGAALAGILFFVFYVAWSYVSPKYQTMAKTSKLAFGLLFNCAMAMGAHVIGIYEGTGEGAKWNNFHKPGVVDDNLSLLECMLLLLFDSLIHCIIAWYLDNVRPGEFGVPKPFYFPFTPQKIAFVLDLHLNFMILAASILRVGSGEVTEHGSLNSRPA
;
A
#
# COMPACT_ATOMS: atom_id res chain seq x y z
N MET A 1 1.88 24.75 7.52
CA MET A 1 2.16 26.14 7.98
C MET A 1 2.66 26.91 6.76
N ILE A 2 1.84 27.75 6.14
CA ILE A 2 2.33 28.64 5.09
C ILE A 2 3.16 29.69 5.81
N TYR A 3 4.48 29.67 5.62
CA TYR A 3 5.36 30.73 6.12
C TYR A 3 4.96 31.99 5.37
N GLN A 4 4.16 32.85 6.03
CA GLN A 4 3.74 34.11 5.45
C GLN A 4 4.89 35.09 5.62
N PRO A 5 5.59 35.51 4.56
CA PRO A 5 6.63 36.50 4.71
C PRO A 5 5.97 37.83 5.12
N ASP A 6 6.30 38.30 6.31
CA ASP A 6 5.74 39.53 6.85
C ASP A 6 6.50 40.75 6.31
N TYR A 7 6.34 41.02 5.01
CA TYR A 7 6.93 42.19 4.35
C TYR A 7 6.36 43.52 4.85
N ARG A 8 5.18 43.47 5.49
CA ARG A 8 4.55 44.64 6.11
C ARG A 8 5.16 44.91 7.48
N GLY A 9 5.25 43.90 8.36
CA GLY A 9 5.83 44.04 9.69
C GLY A 9 7.35 44.27 9.67
N SER A 10 8.06 43.75 8.67
CA SER A 10 9.50 44.02 8.48
C SER A 10 9.81 45.41 7.90
N GLY A 11 8.80 46.19 7.48
CA GLY A 11 8.99 47.51 6.88
C GLY A 11 9.61 47.51 5.47
N PHE A 12 9.95 46.34 4.93
CA PHE A 12 10.55 46.20 3.60
C PHE A 12 9.69 46.81 2.51
N LEU A 13 8.37 46.58 2.54
CA LEU A 13 7.49 47.13 1.52
C LEU A 13 7.45 48.67 1.57
N SER A 14 7.45 49.27 2.76
CA SER A 14 7.49 50.72 2.91
C SER A 14 8.77 51.29 2.30
N LEU A 15 9.92 50.65 2.54
CA LEU A 15 11.18 51.04 1.91
C LEU A 15 11.15 50.89 0.39
N GLN A 16 10.55 49.81 -0.12
CA GLN A 16 10.42 49.58 -1.57
C GLN A 16 9.59 50.68 -2.25
N VAL A 17 8.47 51.10 -1.64
CA VAL A 17 7.63 52.18 -2.15
C VAL A 17 8.36 53.52 -2.10
N LEU A 18 8.98 53.85 -0.96
CA LEU A 18 9.71 55.11 -0.78
C LEU A 18 10.91 55.21 -1.74
N PHE A 19 11.66 54.12 -1.89
CA PHE A 19 12.81 54.09 -2.79
C PHE A 19 12.38 54.19 -4.26
N GLY A 20 11.31 53.47 -4.64
CA GLY A 20 10.72 53.58 -5.96
C GLY A 20 10.22 54.99 -6.27
N GLU A 21 9.56 55.65 -5.31
CA GLU A 21 9.11 57.03 -5.43
C GLU A 21 10.28 58.01 -5.57
N ALA A 22 11.32 57.87 -4.73
CA ALA A 22 12.51 58.71 -4.78
C ALA A 22 13.24 58.59 -6.13
N LEU A 23 13.36 57.36 -6.65
CA LEU A 23 13.99 57.10 -7.94
C LEU A 23 13.16 57.67 -9.10
N ALA A 24 11.83 57.50 -9.08
CA ALA A 24 10.94 58.06 -10.09
C ALA A 24 10.98 59.60 -10.09
N LYS A 25 11.01 60.23 -8.91
CA LYS A 25 11.20 61.69 -8.77
C LYS A 25 12.52 62.17 -9.34
N TYR A 26 13.61 61.45 -9.06
CA TYR A 26 14.95 61.79 -9.56
C TYR A 26 15.03 61.78 -11.09
N TRP A 27 14.51 60.74 -11.74
CA TRP A 27 14.51 60.65 -13.21
C TRP A 27 13.60 61.69 -13.85
N LEU A 28 12.42 61.93 -13.28
CA LEU A 28 11.50 62.94 -13.80
C LEU A 28 12.09 64.35 -13.72
N GLN A 29 12.81 64.67 -12.65
CA GLN A 29 13.51 65.95 -12.50
C GLN A 29 14.62 66.11 -13.56
N LYS A 30 15.33 65.03 -13.89
CA LYS A 30 16.38 65.04 -14.92
C LYS A 30 15.83 65.34 -16.31
N ASP A 31 14.62 64.87 -16.62
CA ASP A 31 13.94 65.13 -17.90
C ASP A 31 13.18 66.48 -17.92
N GLY A 32 13.32 67.31 -16.87
CA GLY A 32 12.69 68.62 -16.77
C GLY A 32 11.22 68.61 -16.30
N GLY A 33 10.72 67.47 -15.81
CA GLY A 33 9.38 67.33 -15.24
C GLY A 33 9.31 67.75 -13.77
N ASN A 34 8.09 68.07 -13.29
CA ASN A 34 7.86 68.44 -11.89
C ASN A 34 7.79 67.18 -10.99
N PRO A 35 8.70 67.01 -9.99
CA PRO A 35 8.75 65.83 -9.14
C PRO A 35 7.56 65.68 -8.19
N ASP A 36 6.84 66.76 -7.86
CA ASP A 36 5.71 66.73 -6.93
C ASP A 36 4.47 66.04 -7.50
N ARG A 37 4.49 65.69 -8.80
CA ARG A 37 3.41 64.96 -9.48
C ARG A 37 3.49 63.45 -9.30
N VAL A 38 4.59 62.93 -8.76
CA VAL A 38 4.79 61.48 -8.61
C VAL A 38 4.55 61.09 -7.15
N TRP A 39 3.44 60.41 -6.92
CA TRP A 39 3.09 59.79 -5.64
C TRP A 39 2.59 58.38 -5.89
N PHE A 40 3.11 57.40 -5.16
CA PHE A 40 2.64 56.03 -5.22
C PHE A 40 1.72 55.71 -4.04
N GLY A 41 0.40 55.74 -4.28
CA GLY A 41 -0.58 55.24 -3.33
C GLY A 41 -0.58 53.71 -3.29
N ALA A 42 0.37 53.12 -2.57
CA ALA A 42 0.49 51.67 -2.46
C ALA A 42 -0.48 51.10 -1.41
N TYR A 43 -1.50 50.38 -1.87
CA TYR A 43 -2.39 49.60 -1.02
C TYR A 43 -2.08 48.12 -1.18
N ILE A 44 -1.83 47.44 -0.06
CA ILE A 44 -1.69 45.99 -0.06
C ILE A 44 -3.07 45.41 0.11
N GLN A 45 -3.51 44.65 -0.89
CA GLN A 45 -4.64 43.76 -0.74
C GLN A 45 -4.17 42.33 -0.94
N ARG A 46 -4.43 41.46 0.05
CA ARG A 46 -4.22 40.02 -0.13
C ARG A 46 -5.34 39.51 -1.01
N MET A 47 -4.99 38.64 -1.98
CA MET A 47 -6.02 37.94 -2.74
C MET A 47 -6.88 37.14 -1.77
N PRO A 48 -8.23 37.22 -1.87
CA PRO A 48 -9.10 36.42 -1.03
C PRO A 48 -8.83 34.95 -1.32
N TYR A 49 -8.57 34.18 -0.26
CA TYR A 49 -8.43 32.74 -0.36
C TYR A 49 -9.82 32.10 -0.17
N PRO A 50 -10.17 31.05 -0.93
CA PRO A 50 -11.45 30.36 -0.73
C PRO A 50 -11.57 29.82 0.71
N PRO A 51 -12.80 29.62 1.22
CA PRO A 51 -12.99 29.02 2.52
C PRO A 51 -12.32 27.64 2.57
N TYR A 52 -11.48 27.40 3.56
CA TYR A 52 -10.80 26.13 3.77
C TYR A 52 -10.97 25.68 5.22
N TYR A 53 -11.08 24.37 5.42
CA TYR A 53 -11.06 23.78 6.74
C TYR A 53 -9.61 23.46 7.09
N PHE A 54 -9.12 24.06 8.18
CA PHE A 54 -7.77 23.77 8.67
C PHE A 54 -7.84 22.64 9.70
N ASP A 55 -7.55 21.43 9.25
CA ASP A 55 -7.39 20.28 10.14
C ASP A 55 -5.91 19.82 10.17
N PRO A 56 -5.18 20.06 11.28
CA PRO A 56 -3.83 19.54 11.45
C PRO A 56 -3.73 18.02 11.37
N MET A 57 -4.79 17.29 11.72
CA MET A 57 -4.77 15.82 11.74
C MET A 57 -4.60 15.22 10.36
N VAL A 58 -5.17 15.85 9.32
CA VAL A 58 -4.99 15.42 7.93
C VAL A 58 -3.51 15.37 7.54
N SER A 59 -2.73 16.39 7.91
CA SER A 59 -1.30 16.43 7.62
C SER A 59 -0.52 15.37 8.40
N VAL A 60 -0.94 15.10 9.64
CA VAL A 60 -0.35 14.03 10.46
C VAL A 60 -0.67 12.65 9.89
N ILE A 61 -1.91 12.43 9.44
CA ILE A 61 -2.34 11.19 8.79
C ILE A 61 -1.49 10.95 7.53
N GLN A 62 -1.33 11.94 6.66
CA GLN A 62 -0.51 11.79 5.44
C GLN A 62 0.94 11.36 5.72
N ALA A 63 1.54 11.86 6.83
CA ALA A 63 2.92 11.54 7.19
C ALA A 63 3.07 10.22 7.98
N VAL A 64 2.15 9.95 8.92
CA VAL A 64 2.28 8.88 9.93
C VAL A 64 1.54 7.60 9.52
N PHE A 65 0.51 7.70 8.69
CA PHE A 65 -0.31 6.54 8.32
C PHE A 65 0.49 5.42 7.61
N PRO A 66 1.41 5.71 6.67
CA PRO A 66 2.23 4.67 6.04
C PRO A 66 3.12 3.90 7.01
N ILE A 67 3.79 4.60 7.95
CA ILE A 67 4.67 3.95 8.93
C ILE A 67 3.88 3.14 9.95
N PHE A 68 2.69 3.62 10.31
CA PHE A 68 1.78 2.90 11.20
C PHE A 68 1.35 1.57 10.58
N LEU A 69 0.87 1.57 9.33
CA LEU A 69 0.50 0.34 8.63
C LEU A 69 1.69 -0.62 8.46
N MET A 70 2.89 -0.10 8.17
CA MET A 70 4.09 -0.93 8.08
C MET A 70 4.36 -1.66 9.41
N LEU A 71 4.39 -0.93 10.53
CA LEU A 71 4.69 -1.50 11.84
C LEU A 71 3.64 -2.49 12.33
N SER A 72 2.36 -2.23 12.03
CA SER A 72 1.23 -3.10 12.39
C SER A 72 1.39 -4.54 11.92
N PHE A 73 1.95 -4.77 10.72
CA PHE A 73 2.09 -6.11 10.14
C PHE A 73 3.50 -6.71 10.26
N LEU A 74 4.44 -6.00 10.88
CA LEU A 74 5.82 -6.48 11.07
C LEU A 74 5.86 -7.83 11.77
N LEU A 75 5.15 -7.95 12.91
CA LEU A 75 5.13 -9.19 13.69
C LEU A 75 4.47 -10.33 12.93
N THR A 76 3.42 -10.04 12.16
CA THR A 76 2.75 -11.01 11.31
C THR A 76 3.72 -11.62 10.29
N VAL A 77 4.54 -10.78 9.62
CA VAL A 77 5.53 -11.24 8.64
C VAL A 77 6.61 -12.11 9.30
N ILE A 78 7.13 -11.68 10.45
CA ILE A 78 8.17 -12.43 11.17
C ILE A 78 7.65 -13.80 11.62
N ILE A 79 6.47 -13.85 12.22
CA ILE A 79 5.89 -15.10 12.75
C ILE A 79 5.47 -16.04 11.62
N ASN A 80 4.82 -15.53 10.58
CA ASN A 80 4.41 -16.36 9.44
C ASN A 80 5.62 -16.96 8.72
N THR A 81 6.66 -16.17 8.48
CA THR A 81 7.90 -16.66 7.87
C THR A 81 8.60 -17.67 8.79
N LYS A 82 8.63 -17.43 10.11
CA LYS A 82 9.18 -18.39 11.08
C LYS A 82 8.45 -19.72 11.02
N ASN A 83 7.12 -19.72 11.00
CA ASN A 83 6.31 -20.94 10.97
C ASN A 83 6.57 -21.76 9.69
N LEU A 84 6.65 -21.08 8.54
CA LEU A 84 7.03 -21.70 7.26
C LEU A 84 8.41 -22.37 7.30
N VAL A 85 9.41 -21.65 7.80
CA VAL A 85 10.78 -22.18 7.85
C VAL A 85 10.93 -23.23 8.95
N TYR A 86 10.17 -23.12 10.04
CA TYR A 86 10.15 -24.11 11.11
C TYR A 86 9.64 -25.48 10.65
N GLU A 87 8.61 -25.51 9.79
CA GLU A 87 8.14 -26.75 9.18
C GLU A 87 9.23 -27.38 8.29
N LYS A 88 9.96 -26.56 7.53
CA LYS A 88 11.09 -27.00 6.71
C LYS A 88 12.24 -27.53 7.57
N GLU A 89 12.58 -26.83 8.64
CA GLU A 89 13.66 -27.21 9.58
C GLU A 89 13.38 -28.56 10.24
N ARG A 90 12.12 -28.82 10.63
CA ARG A 90 11.69 -30.12 11.18
C ARG A 90 11.47 -31.21 10.13
N LYS A 91 11.68 -30.90 8.85
CA LYS A 91 11.53 -31.86 7.73
C LYS A 91 10.11 -32.45 7.63
N LEU A 92 9.11 -31.74 8.17
CA LEU A 92 7.71 -32.19 8.13
C LEU A 92 7.17 -32.21 6.70
N LYS A 93 7.58 -31.23 5.88
CA LYS A 93 7.24 -31.14 4.44
C LYS A 93 7.64 -32.41 3.67
N GLU A 94 8.83 -32.97 3.93
CA GLU A 94 9.30 -34.17 3.23
C GLU A 94 8.63 -35.45 3.77
N SER A 95 8.40 -35.53 5.08
CA SER A 95 7.63 -36.64 5.68
C SER A 95 6.22 -36.75 5.07
N MET A 96 5.54 -35.62 4.88
CA MET A 96 4.20 -35.61 4.27
C MET A 96 4.23 -35.97 2.77
N LYS A 97 5.30 -35.63 2.05
CA LYS A 97 5.47 -36.06 0.64
C LYS A 97 5.67 -37.57 0.54
N LEU A 98 6.38 -38.19 1.49
CA LEU A 98 6.55 -39.64 1.55
C LEU A 98 5.21 -40.37 1.81
N MET A 99 4.27 -39.72 2.49
CA MET A 99 2.89 -40.21 2.68
C MET A 99 1.99 -40.05 1.43
N GLY A 100 2.54 -39.54 0.32
CA GLY A 100 1.82 -39.41 -0.96
C GLY A 100 1.18 -38.04 -1.20
N LEU A 101 1.43 -37.04 -0.33
CA LEU A 101 0.85 -35.71 -0.51
C LEU A 101 1.56 -34.89 -1.60
N ARG A 102 0.78 -34.22 -2.44
CA ARG A 102 1.31 -33.33 -3.49
C ARG A 102 1.92 -32.07 -2.88
N SER A 103 3.07 -31.64 -3.38
CA SER A 103 3.75 -30.42 -2.88
C SER A 103 2.93 -29.14 -3.05
N SER A 104 2.05 -29.06 -4.05
CA SER A 104 1.16 -27.91 -4.25
C SER A 104 0.12 -27.79 -3.13
N ALA A 105 -0.39 -28.91 -2.61
CA ALA A 105 -1.38 -28.92 -1.54
C ALA A 105 -0.81 -28.32 -0.23
N LEU A 106 0.47 -28.55 0.04
CA LEU A 106 1.16 -27.97 1.20
C LEU A 106 1.26 -26.44 1.11
N TRP A 107 1.61 -25.91 -0.06
CA TRP A 107 1.67 -24.46 -0.29
C TRP A 107 0.30 -23.80 -0.16
N VAL A 108 -0.74 -24.42 -0.73
CA VAL A 108 -2.13 -23.92 -0.62
C VAL A 108 -2.61 -23.98 0.83
N SER A 109 -2.31 -25.04 1.57
CA SER A 109 -2.68 -25.17 2.99
C SER A 109 -2.13 -24.03 3.85
N TRP A 110 -0.85 -23.68 3.69
CA TRP A 110 -0.26 -22.55 4.39
C TRP A 110 -0.87 -21.22 3.96
N PHE A 111 -1.13 -21.05 2.66
CA PHE A 111 -1.73 -19.83 2.15
C PHE A 111 -3.13 -19.60 2.73
N VAL A 112 -3.95 -20.66 2.77
CA VAL A 112 -5.30 -20.63 3.34
C VAL A 112 -5.22 -20.37 4.84
N THR A 113 -4.36 -21.09 5.58
CA THR A 113 -4.18 -20.91 7.02
C THR A 113 -3.81 -19.47 7.37
N PHE A 114 -2.81 -18.90 6.68
CA PHE A 114 -2.42 -17.51 6.92
C PHE A 114 -3.49 -16.51 6.49
N SER A 115 -4.21 -16.76 5.39
CA SER A 115 -5.31 -15.89 4.95
C SER A 115 -6.46 -15.87 5.96
N ILE A 116 -6.81 -17.02 6.55
CA ILE A 116 -7.87 -17.11 7.58
C ILE A 116 -7.53 -16.27 8.81
N TYR A 117 -6.26 -16.20 9.23
CA TYR A 117 -5.86 -15.33 10.34
C TYR A 117 -5.72 -13.85 9.93
N LEU A 118 -5.28 -13.58 8.70
CA LEU A 118 -5.01 -12.23 8.23
C LEU A 118 -6.28 -11.45 7.89
N VAL A 119 -7.23 -12.05 7.16
CA VAL A 119 -8.44 -11.34 6.67
C VAL A 119 -9.28 -10.74 7.80
N PRO A 120 -9.58 -11.44 8.91
CA PRO A 120 -10.29 -10.85 10.05
C PRO A 120 -9.52 -9.69 10.68
N ALA A 121 -8.18 -9.80 10.78
CA ALA A 121 -7.35 -8.71 11.29
C ALA A 121 -7.45 -7.47 10.39
N LEU A 122 -7.39 -7.64 9.06
CA LEU A 122 -7.59 -6.55 8.10
C LEU A 122 -8.98 -5.93 8.19
N ALA A 123 -10.01 -6.75 8.42
CA ALA A 123 -11.39 -6.28 8.59
C ALA A 123 -11.52 -5.42 9.85
N ILE A 124 -10.92 -5.84 10.97
CA ILE A 124 -10.87 -5.04 12.21
C ILE A 124 -10.13 -3.72 11.97
N TYR A 125 -8.99 -3.73 11.27
CA TYR A 125 -8.30 -2.50 10.90
C TYR A 125 -9.19 -1.56 10.07
N ALA A 126 -9.86 -2.07 9.04
CA ALA A 126 -10.74 -1.25 8.21
C ALA A 126 -11.92 -0.67 9.01
N LEU A 127 -12.46 -1.45 9.95
CA LEU A 127 -13.57 -1.05 10.81
C LEU A 127 -13.13 0.02 11.83
N LEU A 128 -11.95 -0.13 12.43
CA LEU A 128 -11.39 0.86 13.37
C LEU A 128 -11.12 2.22 12.72
N PHE A 129 -10.66 2.24 11.48
CA PHE A 129 -10.38 3.50 10.76
C PHE A 129 -11.63 4.11 10.12
N GLY A 130 -12.62 3.29 9.73
CA GLY A 130 -13.81 3.74 9.02
C GLY A 130 -15.06 3.96 9.88
N LEU A 131 -15.16 3.37 11.08
CA LEU A 131 -16.33 3.58 11.94
C LEU A 131 -16.09 4.64 13.01
N ASN A 132 -17.16 5.36 13.34
CA ASN A 132 -17.24 6.22 14.52
C ASN A 132 -17.27 5.36 15.78
N ILE A 133 -16.14 5.27 16.49
CA ILE A 133 -16.03 4.54 17.76
C ILE A 133 -16.62 5.35 18.92
N SER A 134 -16.78 6.67 18.79
CA SER A 134 -17.36 7.53 19.82
C SER A 134 -18.25 8.61 19.20
N SER A 135 -19.39 8.91 19.83
CA SER A 135 -20.34 9.93 19.37
C SER A 135 -19.74 11.33 19.28
N ASP A 136 -18.67 11.58 20.04
CA ASP A 136 -18.02 12.89 20.15
C ASP A 136 -16.71 12.97 19.35
N THR A 137 -16.22 11.87 18.77
CA THR A 137 -14.97 11.84 18.00
C THR A 137 -15.23 11.13 16.67
N GLY A 138 -15.20 11.90 15.58
CA GLY A 138 -15.43 11.40 14.22
C GLY A 138 -14.47 10.29 13.79
N PRO A 139 -14.66 9.68 12.61
CA PRO A 139 -13.81 8.59 12.14
C PRO A 139 -12.43 9.16 11.81
N VAL A 140 -11.40 8.34 11.93
CA VAL A 140 -10.03 8.74 11.53
C VAL A 140 -9.97 9.04 10.03
N LEU A 141 -10.73 8.29 9.23
CA LEU A 141 -10.97 8.53 7.81
C LEU A 141 -12.45 8.86 7.61
N ALA A 142 -12.81 10.13 7.74
CA ALA A 142 -14.21 10.56 7.78
C ALA A 142 -14.92 10.42 6.43
N ASN A 143 -14.21 10.65 5.33
CA ASN A 143 -14.79 10.74 3.98
C ASN A 143 -14.51 9.50 3.12
N THR A 144 -13.52 8.69 3.49
CA THR A 144 -13.10 7.51 2.75
C THR A 144 -14.03 6.31 3.00
N ASP A 145 -14.41 5.61 1.93
CA ASP A 145 -15.24 4.41 2.03
C ASP A 145 -14.47 3.28 2.73
N ALA A 146 -14.99 2.79 3.87
CA ALA A 146 -14.36 1.71 4.64
C ALA A 146 -14.18 0.41 3.83
N THR A 147 -15.09 0.13 2.89
CA THR A 147 -15.00 -1.03 2.00
C THR A 147 -13.85 -0.92 1.00
N LEU A 148 -13.62 0.27 0.43
CA LEU A 148 -12.49 0.50 -0.47
C LEU A 148 -11.16 0.36 0.30
N PHE A 149 -11.10 0.93 1.50
CA PHE A 149 -9.93 0.80 2.37
C PHE A 149 -9.65 -0.66 2.75
N PHE A 150 -10.69 -1.45 3.05
CA PHE A 150 -10.56 -2.89 3.28
C PHE A 150 -9.98 -3.63 2.08
N VAL A 151 -10.43 -3.31 0.86
CA VAL A 151 -9.92 -3.96 -0.37
C VAL A 151 -8.46 -3.58 -0.62
N PHE A 152 -8.07 -2.32 -0.37
CA PHE A 152 -6.67 -1.90 -0.41
C PHE A 152 -5.81 -2.70 0.58
N LEU A 153 -6.27 -2.86 1.82
CA LEU A 153 -5.62 -3.68 2.84
C LEU A 153 -5.55 -5.16 2.44
N LEU A 154 -6.56 -5.68 1.75
CA LEU A 154 -6.58 -7.05 1.24
C LEU A 154 -5.51 -7.27 0.17
N CYS A 155 -5.37 -6.34 -0.79
CA CYS A 155 -4.29 -6.38 -1.78
C CYS A 155 -2.91 -6.37 -1.12
N TYR A 156 -2.71 -5.52 -0.10
CA TYR A 156 -1.48 -5.50 0.68
C TYR A 156 -1.27 -6.80 1.47
N GLY A 157 -2.33 -7.34 2.08
CA GLY A 157 -2.30 -8.62 2.78
C GLY A 157 -1.89 -9.78 1.87
N PHE A 158 -2.38 -9.81 0.63
CA PHE A 158 -1.97 -10.80 -0.35
C PHE A 158 -0.47 -10.69 -0.67
N ALA A 159 0.03 -9.47 -0.94
CA ALA A 159 1.45 -9.23 -1.17
C ALA A 159 2.33 -9.64 0.03
N LEU A 160 1.89 -9.37 1.26
CA LEU A 160 2.56 -9.79 2.50
C LEU A 160 2.72 -11.30 2.60
N LEU A 161 1.68 -12.08 2.29
CA LEU A 161 1.73 -13.53 2.35
C LEU A 161 2.69 -14.09 1.29
N THR A 162 2.63 -13.59 0.06
CA THR A 162 3.53 -14.02 -1.01
C THR A 162 4.98 -13.66 -0.73
N PHE A 163 5.23 -12.51 -0.08
CA PHE A 163 6.55 -12.12 0.39
C PHE A 163 7.09 -13.11 1.45
N CYS A 164 6.27 -13.49 2.43
CA CYS A 164 6.66 -14.49 3.44
C CYS A 164 7.05 -15.83 2.78
N PHE A 165 6.29 -16.26 1.76
CA PHE A 165 6.65 -17.46 1.01
C PHE A 165 7.96 -17.34 0.27
N MET A 166 8.19 -16.22 -0.42
CA MET A 166 9.46 -15.96 -1.08
C MET A 166 10.63 -16.04 -0.07
N VAL A 167 10.57 -15.31 1.05
CA VAL A 167 11.65 -15.31 2.04
C VAL A 167 11.88 -16.70 2.63
N SER A 168 10.81 -17.46 2.86
CA SER A 168 10.93 -18.83 3.39
C SER A 168 11.72 -19.77 2.47
N THR A 169 11.80 -19.50 1.17
CA THR A 169 12.53 -20.35 0.22
C THR A 169 14.03 -20.11 0.23
N PHE A 170 14.50 -18.95 0.71
CA PHE A 170 15.92 -18.63 0.79
C PHE A 170 16.61 -19.21 2.03
N VAL A 171 15.86 -19.55 3.08
CA VAL A 171 16.42 -19.89 4.40
C VAL A 171 15.96 -21.27 4.87
N GLN A 172 16.86 -21.99 5.53
CA GLN A 172 16.61 -23.34 6.07
C GLN A 172 16.37 -23.38 7.59
N LYS A 173 16.88 -22.38 8.35
CA LYS A 173 16.73 -22.29 9.82
C LYS A 173 15.68 -21.27 10.21
N ALA A 174 14.75 -21.61 11.11
CA ALA A 174 13.59 -20.77 11.43
C ALA A 174 13.95 -19.40 12.01
N ASN A 175 14.90 -19.33 12.94
CA ASN A 175 15.31 -18.07 13.56
C ASN A 175 16.04 -17.15 12.57
N LEU A 176 16.82 -17.72 11.65
CA LEU A 176 17.44 -16.94 10.56
C LEU A 176 16.38 -16.44 9.57
N GLY A 177 15.35 -17.25 9.28
CA GLY A 177 14.25 -16.88 8.40
C GLY A 177 13.44 -15.71 8.96
N ALA A 178 13.11 -15.76 10.25
CA ALA A 178 12.45 -14.65 10.95
C ALA A 178 13.28 -13.36 10.91
N ALA A 179 14.58 -13.43 11.21
CA ALA A 179 15.46 -12.27 11.18
C ALA A 179 15.58 -11.67 9.77
N LEU A 180 15.77 -12.52 8.75
CA LEU A 180 15.86 -12.07 7.36
C LEU A 180 14.55 -11.43 6.90
N ALA A 181 13.39 -12.01 7.24
CA ALA A 181 12.09 -11.45 6.89
C ALA A 181 11.92 -10.05 7.48
N GLY A 182 12.24 -9.86 8.76
CA GLY A 182 12.18 -8.54 9.41
C GLY A 182 13.12 -7.53 8.76
N ILE A 183 14.37 -7.92 8.47
CA ILE A 183 15.34 -7.03 7.82
C ILE A 183 14.86 -6.63 6.41
N LEU A 184 14.46 -7.59 5.58
CA LEU A 184 13.98 -7.31 4.22
C LEU A 184 12.72 -6.46 4.22
N PHE A 185 11.82 -6.69 5.18
CA PHE A 185 10.61 -5.89 5.37
C PHE A 185 10.95 -4.41 5.59
N PHE A 186 11.90 -4.11 6.48
CA PHE A 186 12.37 -2.73 6.69
C PHE A 186 13.11 -2.17 5.47
N VAL A 187 13.96 -2.96 4.81
CA VAL A 187 14.69 -2.51 3.60
C VAL A 187 13.72 -2.08 2.50
N PHE A 188 12.63 -2.80 2.29
CA PHE A 188 11.64 -2.43 1.28
C PHE A 188 10.88 -1.15 1.67
N TYR A 189 10.73 -0.86 2.96
CA TYR A 189 10.16 0.41 3.44
C TYR A 189 11.12 1.59 3.28
N VAL A 190 12.45 1.37 3.37
CA VAL A 190 13.45 2.44 3.16
C VAL A 190 13.27 3.12 1.80
N ALA A 191 12.85 2.39 0.76
CA ALA A 191 12.53 2.99 -0.53
C ALA A 191 11.49 4.10 -0.45
N TRP A 192 10.45 3.96 0.40
CA TRP A 192 9.46 5.01 0.64
C TRP A 192 10.08 6.25 1.27
N SER A 193 11.02 6.09 2.21
CA SER A 193 11.70 7.22 2.86
C SER A 193 12.46 8.11 1.86
N TYR A 194 12.96 7.52 0.77
CA TYR A 194 13.58 8.26 -0.34
C TYR A 194 12.56 8.93 -1.26
N VAL A 195 11.42 8.29 -1.52
CA VAL A 195 10.38 8.78 -2.43
C VAL A 195 9.55 9.89 -1.80
N SER A 196 9.19 9.78 -0.52
CA SER A 196 8.31 10.71 0.20
C SER A 196 8.67 12.20 0.02
N PRO A 197 9.91 12.67 0.26
CA PRO A 197 10.23 14.10 0.12
C PRO A 197 10.22 14.61 -1.33
N LYS A 198 10.34 13.71 -2.31
CA LYS A 198 10.39 14.03 -3.74
C LYS A 198 9.11 13.66 -4.49
N TYR A 199 8.08 13.21 -3.75
CA TYR A 199 6.90 12.61 -4.35
C TYR A 199 6.21 13.53 -5.37
N GLN A 200 6.15 14.83 -5.10
CA GLN A 200 5.49 15.79 -6.01
C GLN A 200 6.28 16.07 -7.29
N THR A 201 7.61 15.97 -7.28
CA THR A 201 8.47 16.33 -8.43
C THR A 201 8.86 15.12 -9.29
N MET A 202 8.60 13.90 -8.83
CA MET A 202 8.98 12.68 -9.52
C MET A 202 8.04 12.31 -10.67
N ALA A 203 8.63 11.87 -11.78
CA ALA A 203 7.90 11.30 -12.91
C ALA A 203 7.13 10.03 -12.51
N LYS A 204 6.02 9.77 -13.21
CA LYS A 204 5.17 8.59 -12.94
C LYS A 204 5.93 7.26 -13.02
N THR A 205 6.80 7.10 -14.01
CA THR A 205 7.56 5.87 -14.22
C THR A 205 8.50 5.55 -13.07
N SER A 206 9.14 6.54 -12.46
CA SER A 206 10.01 6.32 -11.30
C SER A 206 9.18 5.98 -10.06
N LYS A 207 8.02 6.61 -9.86
CA LYS A 207 7.06 6.20 -8.80
C LYS A 207 6.65 4.73 -8.96
N LEU A 208 6.29 4.31 -10.18
CA LEU A 208 5.92 2.92 -10.46
C LEU A 208 7.08 1.94 -10.24
N ALA A 209 8.30 2.32 -10.62
CA ALA A 209 9.49 1.48 -10.41
C ALA A 209 9.78 1.25 -8.92
N PHE A 210 9.71 2.29 -8.08
CA PHE A 210 9.83 2.13 -6.63
C PHE A 210 8.63 1.39 -6.02
N GLY A 211 7.45 1.54 -6.62
CA GLY A 211 6.24 0.79 -6.28
C GLY A 211 6.32 -0.72 -6.57
N LEU A 212 7.33 -1.21 -7.28
CA LEU A 212 7.60 -2.65 -7.37
C LEU A 212 8.07 -3.28 -6.06
N LEU A 213 8.38 -2.47 -5.05
CA LEU A 213 8.59 -2.95 -3.69
C LEU A 213 7.27 -2.82 -2.94
N PHE A 214 6.65 -3.94 -2.54
CA PHE A 214 5.31 -3.94 -1.94
C PHE A 214 5.13 -2.96 -0.76
N ASN A 215 6.12 -2.84 0.14
CA ASN A 215 6.06 -1.89 1.26
C ASN A 215 6.08 -0.42 0.80
N CYS A 216 6.74 -0.13 -0.33
CA CYS A 216 6.75 1.19 -0.93
C CYS A 216 5.41 1.48 -1.64
N ALA A 217 4.85 0.51 -2.38
CA ALA A 217 3.52 0.64 -2.98
C ALA A 217 2.41 0.83 -1.93
N MET A 218 2.47 0.09 -0.83
CA MET A 218 1.55 0.28 0.31
C MET A 218 1.69 1.69 0.89
N ALA A 219 2.92 2.16 1.11
CA ALA A 219 3.14 3.50 1.65
C ALA A 219 2.66 4.62 0.70
N MET A 220 2.88 4.46 -0.62
CA MET A 220 2.33 5.37 -1.63
C MET A 220 0.79 5.35 -1.64
N GLY A 221 0.17 4.18 -1.58
CA GLY A 221 -1.30 4.05 -1.51
C GLY A 221 -1.88 4.69 -0.25
N ALA A 222 -1.27 4.47 0.90
CA ALA A 222 -1.64 5.09 2.18
C ALA A 222 -1.50 6.62 2.13
N HIS A 223 -0.43 7.13 1.52
CA HIS A 223 -0.24 8.56 1.31
C HIS A 223 -1.30 9.16 0.37
N VAL A 224 -1.65 8.47 -0.71
CA VAL A 224 -2.72 8.88 -1.64
C VAL A 224 -4.08 8.90 -0.93
N ILE A 225 -4.39 7.93 -0.07
CA ILE A 225 -5.60 7.95 0.77
C ILE A 225 -5.61 9.18 1.69
N GLY A 226 -4.47 9.51 2.31
CA GLY A 226 -4.33 10.72 3.12
C GLY A 226 -4.54 12.02 2.32
N ILE A 227 -4.14 12.05 1.04
CA ILE A 227 -4.42 13.17 0.13
C ILE A 227 -5.92 13.27 -0.15
N TYR A 228 -6.57 12.15 -0.49
CA TYR A 228 -8.01 12.11 -0.72
C TYR A 228 -8.81 12.60 0.48
N GLU A 229 -8.41 12.19 1.68
CA GLU A 229 -9.04 12.67 2.91
C GLU A 229 -8.81 14.18 3.12
N GLY A 230 -7.62 14.68 2.80
CA GLY A 230 -7.30 16.10 2.92
C GLY A 230 -8.00 17.02 1.91
N THR A 231 -8.42 16.48 0.77
CA THR A 231 -9.28 17.22 -0.18
C THR A 231 -10.74 17.25 0.22
N GLY A 232 -11.16 16.41 1.18
CA GLY A 232 -12.55 16.29 1.64
C GLY A 232 -13.45 15.42 0.75
N GLU A 233 -12.98 14.95 -0.41
CA GLU A 233 -13.75 13.99 -1.23
C GLU A 233 -13.73 12.57 -0.64
N GLY A 234 -12.59 12.20 -0.02
CA GLY A 234 -12.31 10.86 0.48
C GLY A 234 -12.05 9.85 -0.65
N ALA A 235 -11.41 8.73 -0.33
CA ALA A 235 -11.20 7.67 -1.31
C ALA A 235 -12.51 6.87 -1.46
N LYS A 236 -13.16 7.00 -2.62
CA LYS A 236 -14.43 6.34 -2.95
C LYS A 236 -14.32 5.48 -4.19
N TRP A 237 -15.21 4.50 -4.34
CA TRP A 237 -15.27 3.60 -5.51
C TRP A 237 -15.47 4.33 -6.85
N ASN A 238 -15.99 5.55 -6.85
CA ASN A 238 -16.16 6.33 -8.08
C ASN A 238 -14.90 7.13 -8.47
N ASN A 239 -13.98 7.34 -7.52
CA ASN A 239 -12.85 8.28 -7.69
C ASN A 239 -11.47 7.58 -7.66
N PHE A 240 -11.37 6.36 -7.15
CA PHE A 240 -10.09 5.66 -6.94
C PHE A 240 -9.19 5.48 -8.18
N HIS A 241 -9.74 5.56 -9.40
CA HIS A 241 -8.98 5.53 -10.65
C HIS A 241 -8.33 6.88 -10.99
N LYS A 242 -8.85 7.99 -10.47
CA LYS A 242 -8.27 9.32 -10.70
C LYS A 242 -7.10 9.56 -9.74
N PRO A 243 -6.21 10.53 -10.03
CA PRO A 243 -5.26 11.01 -9.04
C PRO A 243 -5.97 11.88 -7.99
N GLY A 244 -5.50 11.84 -6.74
CA GLY A 244 -6.15 12.56 -5.63
C GLY A 244 -6.03 14.08 -5.68
N VAL A 245 -5.07 14.60 -6.45
CA VAL A 245 -4.91 16.03 -6.76
C VAL A 245 -4.60 16.14 -8.25
N VAL A 246 -5.04 17.24 -8.88
CA VAL A 246 -4.85 17.51 -10.31
C VAL A 246 -3.37 17.47 -10.72
N ASP A 247 -2.47 17.84 -9.81
CA ASP A 247 -1.02 17.85 -10.02
C ASP A 247 -0.34 16.50 -9.77
N ASP A 248 -1.06 15.48 -9.28
CA ASP A 248 -0.48 14.16 -9.03
C ASP A 248 -0.70 13.19 -10.20
N ASN A 249 0.26 12.29 -10.36
CA ASN A 249 0.35 11.38 -11.50
C ASN A 249 -0.02 9.93 -11.15
N LEU A 250 -0.20 9.62 -9.87
CA LEU A 250 -0.44 8.27 -9.35
C LEU A 250 -1.85 8.17 -8.77
N SER A 251 -2.59 7.14 -9.19
CA SER A 251 -3.91 6.82 -8.66
C SER A 251 -3.86 5.72 -7.60
N LEU A 252 -4.92 5.61 -6.77
CA LEU A 252 -5.03 4.54 -5.78
C LEU A 252 -5.13 3.17 -6.47
N LEU A 253 -5.85 3.09 -7.60
CA LEU A 253 -5.94 1.87 -8.42
C LEU A 253 -4.55 1.38 -8.86
N GLU A 254 -3.67 2.27 -9.31
CA GLU A 254 -2.31 1.90 -9.73
C GLU A 254 -1.49 1.31 -8.59
N CYS A 255 -1.62 1.85 -7.37
CA CYS A 255 -0.98 1.27 -6.18
C CYS A 255 -1.51 -0.15 -5.89
N MET A 256 -2.82 -0.37 -6.01
CA MET A 256 -3.42 -1.69 -5.80
C MET A 256 -2.96 -2.70 -6.87
N LEU A 257 -2.90 -2.28 -8.13
CA LEU A 257 -2.38 -3.10 -9.22
C LEU A 257 -0.90 -3.43 -9.05
N LEU A 258 -0.09 -2.48 -8.58
CA LEU A 258 1.32 -2.72 -8.27
C LEU A 258 1.49 -3.74 -7.14
N LEU A 259 0.68 -3.68 -6.08
CA LEU A 259 0.69 -4.68 -5.00
C LEU A 259 0.34 -6.08 -5.52
N LEU A 260 -0.66 -6.18 -6.39
CA LEU A 260 -1.02 -7.47 -7.01
C LEU A 260 0.08 -7.95 -7.97
N PHE A 261 0.68 -7.06 -8.75
CA PHE A 261 1.76 -7.44 -9.67
C PHE A 261 3.02 -7.92 -8.93
N ASP A 262 3.41 -7.23 -7.87
CA ASP A 262 4.49 -7.63 -6.96
C ASP A 262 4.22 -9.00 -6.34
N SER A 263 2.97 -9.28 -5.92
CA SER A 263 2.61 -10.58 -5.36
C SER A 263 2.80 -11.74 -6.36
N LEU A 264 2.55 -11.49 -7.65
CA LEU A 264 2.81 -12.46 -8.71
C LEU A 264 4.31 -12.71 -8.87
N ILE A 265 5.13 -11.66 -8.84
CA ILE A 265 6.59 -11.77 -8.90
C ILE A 265 7.10 -12.62 -7.72
N HIS A 266 6.65 -12.33 -6.50
CA HIS A 266 7.01 -13.08 -5.31
C HIS A 266 6.61 -14.56 -5.39
N CYS A 267 5.41 -14.86 -5.89
CA CYS A 267 4.96 -16.22 -6.14
C CYS A 267 5.82 -16.95 -7.17
N ILE A 268 6.19 -16.30 -8.27
CA ILE A 268 7.05 -16.88 -9.31
C ILE A 268 8.44 -17.19 -8.74
N ILE A 269 9.02 -16.25 -7.98
CA ILE A 269 10.33 -16.45 -7.33
C ILE A 269 10.27 -17.61 -6.33
N ALA A 270 9.23 -17.66 -5.48
CA ALA A 270 9.04 -18.74 -4.51
C ALA A 270 8.91 -20.10 -5.21
N TRP A 271 8.10 -20.18 -6.27
CA TRP A 271 7.94 -21.40 -7.05
C TRP A 271 9.24 -21.82 -7.74
N TYR A 272 9.94 -20.89 -8.36
CA TYR A 272 11.21 -21.17 -9.03
C TYR A 272 12.26 -21.69 -8.04
N LEU A 273 12.42 -21.03 -6.90
CA LEU A 273 13.46 -21.38 -5.93
C LEU A 273 13.17 -22.71 -5.22
N ASP A 274 11.91 -23.03 -4.91
CA ASP A 274 11.51 -24.33 -4.31
C ASP A 274 11.86 -25.50 -5.26
N ASN A 275 11.85 -25.29 -6.58
CA ASN A 275 12.18 -26.31 -7.56
C ASN A 275 13.70 -26.45 -7.82
N VAL A 276 14.45 -25.35 -7.76
CA VAL A 276 15.90 -25.35 -8.03
C VAL A 276 16.71 -25.76 -6.80
N ARG A 277 16.27 -25.40 -5.59
CA ARG A 277 16.94 -25.73 -4.32
C ARG A 277 15.99 -26.42 -3.33
N PRO A 278 15.55 -27.66 -3.61
CA PRO A 278 14.65 -28.39 -2.72
C PRO A 278 15.41 -29.03 -1.54
N GLY A 279 16.02 -28.22 -0.67
CA GLY A 279 16.59 -28.65 0.62
C GLY A 279 17.60 -29.82 0.56
N GLU A 280 17.81 -30.49 1.70
CA GLU A 280 18.79 -31.58 1.86
C GLU A 280 18.39 -32.92 1.19
N PHE A 281 17.10 -33.14 0.90
CA PHE A 281 16.59 -34.45 0.44
C PHE A 281 15.76 -34.38 -0.85
N GLY A 282 15.55 -33.20 -1.42
CA GLY A 282 14.91 -33.07 -2.72
C GLY A 282 15.95 -33.14 -3.84
N VAL A 283 15.57 -33.71 -4.98
CA VAL A 283 16.42 -33.71 -6.17
C VAL A 283 16.38 -32.32 -6.81
N PRO A 284 17.48 -31.54 -6.82
CA PRO A 284 17.51 -30.22 -7.43
C PRO A 284 17.30 -30.33 -8.94
N LYS A 285 16.40 -29.52 -9.48
CA LYS A 285 16.19 -29.43 -10.93
C LYS A 285 17.19 -28.44 -11.53
N PRO A 286 17.65 -28.66 -12.77
CA PRO A 286 18.59 -27.76 -13.43
C PRO A 286 17.99 -26.36 -13.64
N PHE A 287 18.84 -25.33 -13.67
CA PHE A 287 18.44 -23.92 -13.76
C PHE A 287 17.56 -23.56 -14.98
N TYR A 288 17.66 -24.30 -16.09
CA TYR A 288 16.85 -24.11 -17.32
C TYR A 288 15.49 -24.83 -17.30
N PHE A 289 15.08 -25.40 -16.16
CA PHE A 289 13.80 -26.06 -15.96
C PHE A 289 12.53 -25.29 -16.42
N PRO A 290 12.40 -23.96 -16.29
CA PRO A 290 11.19 -23.27 -16.76
C PRO A 290 11.02 -23.25 -18.29
N PHE A 291 12.05 -23.57 -19.08
CA PHE A 291 12.01 -23.56 -20.54
C PHE A 291 11.73 -24.94 -21.17
N THR A 292 11.49 -25.98 -20.37
CA THR A 292 11.10 -27.31 -20.89
C THR A 292 9.58 -27.36 -21.10
N PRO A 293 9.08 -27.75 -22.29
CA PRO A 293 7.67 -27.56 -22.71
C PRO A 293 6.63 -28.30 -21.86
N GLN A 294 7.03 -29.24 -21.00
CA GLN A 294 6.10 -30.04 -20.20
C GLN A 294 5.55 -29.34 -18.94
N LYS A 295 6.01 -28.12 -18.58
CA LYS A 295 5.64 -27.52 -17.27
C LYS A 295 5.20 -26.05 -17.24
N ILE A 296 5.12 -25.38 -18.39
CA ILE A 296 4.39 -24.10 -18.48
C ILE A 296 2.91 -24.31 -18.13
N ALA A 297 2.38 -25.51 -18.35
CA ALA A 297 1.05 -25.94 -17.88
C ALA A 297 0.90 -25.88 -16.34
N PHE A 298 1.95 -26.12 -15.55
CA PHE A 298 1.85 -26.16 -14.08
C PHE A 298 1.62 -24.77 -13.45
N VAL A 299 2.18 -23.72 -14.04
CA VAL A 299 1.94 -22.33 -13.59
C VAL A 299 0.51 -21.91 -13.92
N LEU A 300 -0.01 -22.31 -15.08
CA LEU A 300 -1.42 -22.14 -15.41
C LEU A 300 -2.33 -22.96 -14.48
N ASP A 301 -1.95 -24.19 -14.15
CA ASP A 301 -2.71 -25.10 -13.28
C ASP A 301 -2.75 -24.61 -11.83
N LEU A 302 -1.69 -23.95 -11.34
CA LEU A 302 -1.70 -23.31 -10.02
C LEU A 302 -2.66 -22.11 -9.99
N HIS A 303 -2.67 -21.28 -11.02
CA HIS A 303 -3.61 -20.15 -11.14
C HIS A 303 -5.07 -20.65 -11.29
N LEU A 304 -5.29 -21.70 -12.08
CA LEU A 304 -6.59 -22.34 -12.25
C LEU A 304 -7.07 -22.98 -10.93
N ASN A 305 -6.21 -23.66 -10.19
CA ASN A 305 -6.56 -24.22 -8.88
C ASN A 305 -6.83 -23.14 -7.83
N PHE A 306 -6.14 -21.99 -7.87
CA PHE A 306 -6.48 -20.82 -7.05
C PHE A 306 -7.86 -20.25 -7.41
N MET A 307 -8.20 -20.15 -8.70
CA MET A 307 -9.54 -19.72 -9.15
C MET A 307 -10.63 -20.75 -8.80
N ILE A 308 -10.36 -22.05 -8.91
CA ILE A 308 -11.28 -23.13 -8.54
C ILE A 308 -11.51 -23.16 -7.02
N LEU A 309 -10.46 -22.95 -6.21
CA LEU A 309 -10.58 -22.85 -4.76
C LEU A 309 -11.39 -21.60 -4.36
N ALA A 310 -11.12 -20.45 -4.99
CA ALA A 310 -11.91 -19.24 -4.79
C ALA A 310 -13.38 -19.42 -5.19
N ALA A 311 -13.66 -20.09 -6.31
CA ALA A 311 -15.01 -20.42 -6.75
C ALA A 311 -15.71 -21.45 -5.84
N SER A 312 -14.96 -22.38 -5.25
CA SER A 312 -15.50 -23.39 -4.31
C SER A 312 -15.86 -22.77 -2.96
N ILE A 313 -15.06 -21.81 -2.48
CA ILE A 313 -15.35 -21.04 -1.25
C ILE A 313 -16.56 -20.12 -1.46
N LEU A 314 -16.72 -19.53 -2.65
CA LEU A 314 -17.93 -18.76 -3.03
C LEU A 314 -19.19 -19.64 -3.12
N ARG A 315 -19.08 -20.87 -3.61
CA ARG A 315 -20.21 -21.83 -3.67
C ARG A 315 -20.67 -22.31 -2.29
N VAL A 316 -19.77 -22.44 -1.32
CA VAL A 316 -20.13 -22.79 0.07
C VAL A 316 -20.87 -21.64 0.76
N GLY A 317 -20.66 -20.39 0.33
CA GLY A 317 -21.43 -19.22 0.77
C GLY A 317 -22.83 -19.10 0.13
N SER A 318 -23.11 -19.85 -0.94
CA SER A 318 -24.39 -19.88 -1.65
C SER A 318 -25.07 -21.25 -1.55
N GLY A 319 -25.10 -21.83 -0.35
CA GLY A 319 -25.80 -23.08 -0.07
C GLY A 319 -27.31 -22.89 -0.19
N GLU A 320 -27.84 -23.13 -1.40
CA GLU A 320 -29.22 -23.51 -1.64
C GLU A 320 -29.58 -24.69 -0.73
N VAL A 321 -30.63 -24.49 0.08
CA VAL A 321 -31.30 -25.53 0.84
C VAL A 321 -32.15 -26.33 -0.14
N THR A 322 -31.58 -27.39 -0.70
CA THR A 322 -32.29 -28.49 -1.36
C THR A 322 -31.56 -29.76 -0.91
N GLU A 323 -32.18 -30.69 -0.20
CA GLU A 323 -33.22 -31.57 -0.74
C GLU A 323 -33.96 -32.35 0.37
N HIS A 324 -35.20 -32.71 0.03
CA HIS A 324 -35.89 -33.98 0.27
C HIS A 324 -36.02 -34.51 1.71
N GLY A 325 -37.23 -34.78 2.19
CA GLY A 325 -38.27 -35.54 1.49
C GLY A 325 -38.49 -36.82 2.29
N SER A 326 -39.66 -36.89 2.91
CA SER A 326 -40.22 -38.00 3.69
C SER A 326 -39.85 -39.41 3.21
N LEU A 327 -39.61 -40.34 4.15
CA LEU A 327 -40.24 -41.66 4.13
C LEU A 327 -40.04 -42.44 5.45
N ASN A 328 -41.19 -42.72 6.07
CA ASN A 328 -41.56 -43.88 6.88
C ASN A 328 -40.94 -44.13 8.26
N SER A 329 -41.68 -43.64 9.25
CA SER A 329 -42.01 -44.40 10.46
C SER A 329 -42.90 -45.60 10.15
N ARG A 330 -42.59 -46.76 10.74
CA ARG A 330 -43.57 -47.79 11.12
C ARG A 330 -43.17 -48.35 12.49
N PRO A 331 -44.07 -48.34 13.48
CA PRO A 331 -43.96 -49.17 14.66
C PRO A 331 -44.78 -50.45 14.49
N ALA A 332 -44.17 -51.59 14.86
CA ALA A 332 -44.76 -52.79 15.46
C ALA A 332 -43.72 -53.91 15.40
#